data_AF-A0A542QIC8-F1
#
_entry.id   AF-A0A542QIC8-F1
#
_cell.length_a   1.000
_cell.length_b   1.000
_cell.length_c   1.000
_cell.angle_alpha   90.00
_cell.angle_beta   90.00
_cell.angle_gamma   90.00
#
_symmetry.space_group_name_H-M   'P 1'
#
loop_
_entity.id
_entity.type
_entity.pdbx_description
1 polymer ?
#
loop_
_entity_poly.entity_id
_entity_poly.type
_entity_poly.pdbx_seq_one_letter_code
_entity_poly.pdbx_strand_id
1 'polypeptide(L)'
;MKDQRAKEFARCAVALALALRETSGIGDTLEADVARGGNPFAPPPVARAEDPFAPSLAGSEGIFDQALTNGLAAIVAHEWPGEEKDKKGRVLYARQLLCVIEKHVTPGADGDLVIPDPRGDRPPPQSPADSNFHWRQLPALDTRIDARVLVDGLDVSQSARHARGTGGLERQHIDALLALDDHKSLRTMSEQHADRAWENAREEDRHSATRAAAFLELIGDDEAARRAEGVDNPNEYHPKHNPNGHDLDTCPICGYRTFCVQGLDIRGRVGFGQCLICTYIRSPDTADDEGYGEHLAWLDGKD
;
A
#
# COMPACT_ATOMS: atom_id res chain seq x y z
N MET A 1 19.63 10.44 -7.56
CA MET A 1 19.03 11.74 -7.94
C MET A 1 17.63 11.44 -8.46
N LYS A 2 16.58 11.62 -7.66
CA LYS A 2 15.21 11.22 -8.05
C LYS A 2 14.76 12.04 -9.26
N ASP A 3 14.38 11.37 -10.35
CA ASP A 3 13.92 12.01 -11.59
C ASP A 3 12.73 12.92 -11.28
N GLN A 4 12.82 14.20 -11.64
CA GLN A 4 11.72 15.16 -11.44
C GLN A 4 10.44 14.69 -12.13
N ARG A 5 10.55 13.92 -13.21
CA ARG A 5 9.42 13.37 -13.95
C ARG A 5 8.66 12.33 -13.14
N ALA A 6 9.35 11.45 -12.42
CA ALA A 6 8.73 10.47 -11.53
C ALA A 6 7.93 11.13 -10.39
N LYS A 7 8.45 12.26 -9.86
CA LYS A 7 7.73 13.05 -8.84
C LYS A 7 6.48 13.71 -9.40
N GLU A 8 6.55 14.26 -10.62
CA GLU A 8 5.38 14.87 -11.27
C GLU A 8 4.34 13.82 -11.70
N PHE A 9 4.78 12.62 -12.12
CA PHE A 9 3.88 11.47 -12.30
C PHE A 9 3.12 11.15 -11.01
N ALA A 10 3.84 10.94 -9.89
CA ALA A 10 3.22 10.61 -8.61
C ALA A 10 2.22 11.67 -8.14
N ARG A 11 2.55 12.97 -8.28
CA ARG A 11 1.64 14.08 -7.95
C ARG A 11 0.34 14.02 -8.75
N CYS A 12 0.44 13.83 -10.06
CA CYS A 12 -0.72 13.79 -10.95
C CYS A 12 -1.57 12.52 -10.73
N ALA A 13 -0.91 11.38 -10.53
CA ALA A 13 -1.57 10.10 -10.26
C ALA A 13 -2.35 10.11 -8.93
N VAL A 14 -1.78 10.67 -7.85
CA VAL A 14 -2.50 10.85 -6.57
C VAL A 14 -3.72 11.75 -6.72
N ALA A 15 -3.60 12.86 -7.47
CA ALA A 15 -4.73 13.76 -7.70
C ALA A 15 -5.88 13.06 -8.46
N LEU A 16 -5.56 12.23 -9.45
CA LEU A 16 -6.55 11.42 -10.18
C LEU A 16 -7.20 10.34 -9.29
N ALA A 17 -6.42 9.68 -8.44
CA ALA A 17 -6.92 8.65 -7.53
C ALA A 17 -7.86 9.23 -6.46
N LEU A 18 -7.57 10.43 -5.93
CA LEU A 18 -8.46 11.13 -4.99
C LEU A 18 -9.76 11.54 -5.68
N ALA A 19 -9.68 12.09 -6.88
CA ALA A 19 -10.85 12.48 -7.66
C ALA A 19 -11.77 11.29 -7.99
N LEU A 20 -11.21 10.09 -8.20
CA LEU A 20 -12.00 8.86 -8.36
C LEU A 20 -12.70 8.41 -7.08
N ARG A 21 -12.08 8.61 -5.90
CA ARG A 21 -12.71 8.27 -4.61
C ARG A 21 -13.92 9.16 -4.32
N GLU A 22 -13.80 10.45 -4.62
CA GLU A 22 -14.88 11.42 -4.45
C GLU A 22 -16.07 11.14 -5.38
N THR A 23 -15.84 10.71 -6.63
CA THR A 23 -16.91 10.38 -7.58
C THR A 23 -17.55 9.01 -7.33
N SER A 24 -16.85 8.09 -6.66
CA SER A 24 -17.37 6.75 -6.35
C SER A 24 -18.36 6.72 -5.17
N GLY A 25 -18.56 7.83 -4.44
CA GLY A 25 -19.55 7.90 -3.36
C GLY A 25 -19.35 6.91 -2.21
N ILE A 26 -18.15 6.36 -2.03
CA ILE A 26 -17.80 5.46 -0.90
C ILE A 26 -17.11 6.29 0.19
N GLY A 27 -17.80 7.34 0.63
CA GLY A 27 -17.31 8.28 1.62
C GLY A 27 -18.45 9.12 2.16
N ASP A 28 -19.44 8.47 2.80
CA ASP A 28 -20.29 9.04 3.86
C ASP A 28 -21.47 8.11 4.27
N THR A 29 -21.23 6.81 4.47
CA THR A 29 -22.27 5.91 5.03
C THR A 29 -21.73 4.98 6.12
N LEU A 30 -20.93 5.51 7.04
CA LEU A 30 -20.65 4.84 8.33
C LEU A 30 -21.31 5.54 9.53
N GLU A 31 -21.95 6.70 9.34
CA GLU A 31 -22.72 7.38 10.41
C GLU A 31 -24.25 7.41 10.18
N ALA A 32 -24.77 6.97 9.02
CA ALA A 32 -26.21 7.10 8.70
C ALA A 32 -27.06 5.82 8.88
N ASP A 33 -26.46 4.63 8.98
CA ASP A 33 -27.21 3.36 8.94
C ASP A 33 -27.61 2.78 10.31
N VAL A 34 -27.33 3.48 11.41
CA VAL A 34 -27.85 3.08 12.74
C VAL A 34 -29.33 3.49 12.94
N ALA A 35 -29.93 4.25 12.01
CA ALA A 35 -31.27 4.83 12.19
C ALA A 35 -32.42 4.21 11.38
N ARG A 36 -32.21 3.21 10.52
CA ARG A 36 -33.32 2.55 9.80
C ARG A 36 -33.16 1.04 9.76
N GLY A 37 -33.98 0.33 10.53
CA GLY A 37 -34.06 -1.13 10.55
C GLY A 37 -34.52 -1.74 9.21
N GLY A 38 -33.59 -1.86 8.27
CA GLY A 38 -33.72 -2.59 7.01
C GLY A 38 -32.90 -3.88 7.01
N ASN A 39 -33.49 -4.95 6.48
CA ASN A 39 -32.96 -6.31 6.47
C ASN A 39 -31.61 -6.42 5.69
N PRO A 40 -30.50 -6.89 6.32
CA PRO A 40 -29.17 -6.95 5.73
C PRO A 40 -28.95 -8.07 4.68
N PHE A 41 -29.98 -8.86 4.34
CA PHE A 41 -29.87 -10.00 3.41
C PHE A 41 -30.65 -9.83 2.10
N ALA A 42 -31.14 -8.64 1.77
CA ALA A 42 -31.74 -8.40 0.46
C ALA A 42 -30.64 -8.22 -0.61
N PRO A 43 -30.59 -9.05 -1.67
CA PRO A 43 -29.68 -8.79 -2.79
C PRO A 43 -30.09 -7.50 -3.51
N PRO A 44 -29.14 -6.63 -3.91
CA PRO A 44 -29.46 -5.39 -4.60
C PRO A 44 -30.11 -5.69 -5.97
N PRO A 45 -31.10 -4.89 -6.40
CA PRO A 45 -31.66 -5.02 -7.74
C PRO A 45 -30.60 -4.67 -8.79
N VAL A 46 -30.38 -5.59 -9.72
CA VAL A 46 -29.56 -5.34 -10.91
C VAL A 46 -30.34 -4.42 -11.83
N ALA A 47 -29.93 -3.15 -11.91
CA ALA A 47 -30.35 -2.23 -12.95
C ALA A 47 -29.11 -1.65 -13.63
N ARG A 48 -28.86 -2.13 -14.85
CA ARG A 48 -28.07 -1.41 -15.85
C ARG A 48 -28.86 -0.16 -16.25
N ALA A 49 -28.35 1.01 -15.88
CA ALA A 49 -28.67 2.26 -16.53
C ALA A 49 -27.34 3.00 -16.71
N GLU A 50 -27.00 3.25 -17.97
CA GLU A 50 -25.96 4.20 -18.36
C GLU A 50 -26.27 5.53 -17.67
N ASP A 51 -25.37 6.00 -16.81
CA ASP A 51 -25.50 7.32 -16.20
C ASP A 51 -24.98 8.37 -17.21
N PRO A 52 -25.85 9.17 -17.85
CA PRO A 52 -25.44 10.11 -18.90
C PRO A 52 -24.71 11.33 -18.32
N PHE A 53 -24.57 11.40 -16.99
CA PHE A 53 -24.01 12.51 -16.25
C PHE A 53 -23.07 12.06 -15.12
N ALA A 54 -22.32 10.96 -15.32
CA ALA A 54 -21.10 10.78 -14.54
C ALA A 54 -20.29 12.09 -14.67
N PRO A 55 -20.02 12.82 -13.57
CA PRO A 55 -19.39 14.13 -13.65
C PRO A 55 -18.04 13.92 -14.33
N SER A 56 -17.91 14.36 -15.58
CA SER A 56 -16.61 14.54 -16.20
C SER A 56 -15.87 15.48 -15.26
N LEU A 57 -14.88 14.97 -14.54
CA LEU A 57 -13.98 15.76 -13.71
C LEU A 57 -13.27 16.73 -14.66
N ALA A 58 -13.87 17.89 -14.90
CA ALA A 58 -13.38 18.85 -15.88
C ALA A 58 -11.94 19.22 -15.50
N GLY A 59 -10.97 18.80 -16.32
CA GLY A 59 -9.54 19.01 -16.06
C GLY A 59 -8.76 17.76 -15.62
N SER A 60 -9.44 16.64 -15.32
CA SER A 60 -8.79 15.34 -15.06
C SER A 60 -8.07 14.79 -16.29
N GLU A 61 -8.58 15.10 -17.49
CA GLU A 61 -7.95 14.79 -18.77
C GLU A 61 -6.61 15.53 -18.89
N GLY A 62 -6.59 16.79 -18.40
CA GLY A 62 -5.41 17.60 -18.07
C GLY A 62 -4.31 16.80 -17.38
N ILE A 63 -4.69 16.26 -16.25
CA ILE A 63 -3.81 15.61 -15.28
C ILE A 63 -3.40 14.21 -15.79
N PHE A 64 -4.30 13.49 -16.46
CA PHE A 64 -4.06 12.16 -17.03
C PHE A 64 -2.94 12.17 -18.08
N ASP A 65 -3.02 13.04 -19.10
CA ASP A 65 -1.98 13.08 -20.14
C ASP A 65 -0.62 13.47 -19.56
N GLN A 66 -0.63 14.38 -18.58
CA GLN A 66 0.58 14.85 -17.92
C GLN A 66 1.21 13.74 -17.08
N ALA A 67 0.39 13.00 -16.31
CA ALA A 67 0.82 11.83 -15.57
C ALA A 67 1.40 10.79 -16.54
N LEU A 68 0.63 10.38 -17.56
CA LEU A 68 1.03 9.34 -18.49
C LEU A 68 2.32 9.68 -19.22
N THR A 69 2.46 10.92 -19.72
CA THR A 69 3.68 11.35 -20.42
C THR A 69 4.89 11.37 -19.48
N ASN A 70 4.74 11.88 -18.26
CA ASN A 70 5.82 11.91 -17.28
C ASN A 70 6.22 10.51 -16.82
N GLY A 71 5.23 9.63 -16.60
CA GLY A 71 5.42 8.24 -16.20
C GLY A 71 6.23 7.48 -17.25
N LEU A 72 5.74 7.46 -18.49
CA LEU A 72 6.41 6.78 -19.60
C LEU A 72 7.80 7.37 -19.88
N ALA A 73 7.98 8.69 -19.77
CA ALA A 73 9.27 9.32 -20.00
C ALA A 73 10.31 8.91 -18.95
N ALA A 74 9.91 8.74 -17.69
CA ALA A 74 10.78 8.26 -16.63
C ALA A 74 11.05 6.74 -16.72
N ILE A 75 10.11 5.95 -17.23
CA ILE A 75 10.35 4.53 -17.55
C ILE A 75 11.39 4.44 -18.68
N VAL A 76 11.15 5.10 -19.82
CA VAL A 76 12.03 5.05 -20.98
C VAL A 76 13.41 5.61 -20.65
N ALA A 77 13.51 6.73 -19.94
CA ALA A 77 14.81 7.28 -19.55
C ALA A 77 15.62 6.35 -18.63
N HIS A 78 14.94 5.48 -17.88
CA HIS A 78 15.58 4.53 -16.97
C HIS A 78 16.00 3.25 -17.70
N GLU A 79 15.13 2.67 -18.52
CA GLU A 79 15.41 1.42 -19.25
C GLU A 79 16.24 1.64 -20.52
N TRP A 80 15.99 2.73 -21.25
CA TRP A 80 16.66 3.08 -22.52
C TRP A 80 17.09 4.56 -22.54
N PRO A 81 18.15 4.92 -21.79
CA PRO A 81 18.57 6.31 -21.64
C PRO A 81 18.85 6.99 -22.99
N GLY A 82 18.19 8.13 -23.23
CA GLY A 82 18.35 8.95 -24.43
C GLY A 82 17.27 8.72 -25.49
N GLU A 83 16.55 7.59 -25.44
CA GLU A 83 15.44 7.32 -26.36
C GLU A 83 14.14 8.03 -25.98
N GLU A 84 14.07 8.65 -24.80
CA GLU A 84 12.92 9.43 -24.37
C GLU A 84 12.85 10.81 -25.04
N LYS A 85 13.86 11.18 -25.84
CA LYS A 85 14.00 12.49 -26.47
C LYS A 85 13.97 12.41 -28.00
N ASP A 86 13.41 13.45 -28.62
CA ASP A 86 13.51 13.69 -30.05
C ASP A 86 14.91 14.18 -30.46
N LYS A 87 15.13 14.30 -31.78
CA LYS A 87 16.40 14.82 -32.36
C LYS A 87 16.74 16.25 -31.92
N LYS A 88 15.80 16.99 -31.31
CA LYS A 88 15.97 18.35 -30.79
C LYS A 88 16.15 18.36 -29.27
N GLY A 89 16.25 17.19 -28.63
CA GLY A 89 16.42 17.04 -27.19
C GLY A 89 15.13 17.25 -26.37
N ARG A 90 13.97 17.34 -27.02
CA ARG A 90 12.66 17.48 -26.36
C ARG A 90 12.12 16.11 -26.00
N VAL A 91 11.43 16.01 -24.87
CA VAL A 91 10.80 14.75 -24.45
C VAL A 91 9.70 14.37 -25.44
N LEU A 92 9.64 13.09 -25.80
CA LEU A 92 8.63 12.53 -26.67
C LEU A 92 7.24 12.54 -26.01
N TYR A 93 6.18 12.59 -26.81
CA TYR A 93 4.81 12.50 -26.30
C TYR A 93 4.46 11.04 -25.92
N ALA A 94 3.46 10.84 -25.06
CA ALA A 94 3.06 9.52 -24.55
C ALA A 94 2.94 8.43 -25.63
N ARG A 95 2.27 8.69 -26.76
CA ARG A 95 2.16 7.73 -27.88
C ARG A 95 3.52 7.33 -28.45
N GLN A 96 4.43 8.29 -28.59
CA GLN A 96 5.76 8.03 -29.11
C GLN A 96 6.60 7.23 -28.12
N LEU A 97 6.44 7.49 -26.82
CA LEU A 97 7.10 6.72 -25.75
C LEU A 97 6.58 5.29 -25.68
N LEU A 98 5.27 5.06 -25.86
CA LEU A 98 4.71 3.71 -25.98
C LEU A 98 5.31 2.97 -27.18
N CYS A 99 5.44 3.62 -28.35
CA CYS A 99 6.13 3.01 -29.50
C CYS A 99 7.62 2.74 -29.25
N VAL A 100 8.29 3.43 -28.32
CA VAL A 100 9.65 3.09 -27.91
C VAL A 100 9.62 1.81 -27.08
N ILE A 101 8.72 1.72 -26.09
CA ILE A 101 8.57 0.53 -25.24
C ILE A 101 8.21 -0.70 -26.10
N GLU A 102 7.27 -0.58 -27.05
CA GLU A 102 6.87 -1.65 -27.96
C GLU A 102 8.03 -2.22 -28.81
N LYS A 103 9.05 -1.40 -29.10
CA LYS A 103 10.23 -1.88 -29.87
C LYS A 103 11.16 -2.74 -29.05
N HIS A 104 11.21 -2.51 -27.75
CA HIS A 104 12.18 -3.15 -26.84
C HIS A 104 11.57 -4.29 -26.04
N VAL A 105 10.24 -4.37 -25.98
CA VAL A 105 9.50 -5.34 -25.17
C VAL A 105 8.69 -6.26 -26.06
N THR A 106 8.77 -7.57 -25.81
CA THR A 106 7.86 -8.54 -26.43
C THR A 106 6.48 -8.49 -25.78
N PRO A 107 5.39 -8.47 -26.55
CA PRO A 107 4.04 -8.51 -26.00
C PRO A 107 3.84 -9.77 -25.14
N GLY A 108 3.24 -9.60 -23.96
CA GLY A 108 2.77 -10.69 -23.11
C GLY A 108 1.56 -11.41 -23.70
N ALA A 109 1.12 -12.47 -23.02
CA ALA A 109 0.03 -13.35 -23.48
C ALA A 109 -1.30 -12.61 -23.72
N ASP A 110 -1.55 -11.52 -22.99
CA ASP A 110 -2.78 -10.74 -23.04
C ASP A 110 -2.67 -9.46 -23.90
N GLY A 111 -1.50 -9.23 -24.53
CA GLY A 111 -1.22 -8.02 -25.32
C GLY A 111 -0.60 -6.87 -24.53
N ASP A 112 -0.38 -7.05 -23.23
CA ASP A 112 0.37 -6.12 -22.37
C ASP A 112 1.86 -6.07 -22.75
N LEU A 113 2.48 -4.91 -22.64
CA LEU A 113 3.93 -4.79 -22.70
C LEU A 113 4.49 -5.06 -21.30
N VAL A 114 5.27 -6.12 -21.16
CA VAL A 114 5.84 -6.55 -19.87
C VAL A 114 7.30 -6.13 -19.79
N ILE A 115 7.61 -5.14 -18.95
CA ILE A 115 8.99 -4.82 -18.61
C ILE A 115 9.39 -5.70 -17.42
N PRO A 116 10.30 -6.68 -17.60
CA PRO A 116 10.70 -7.57 -16.52
C PRO A 116 11.43 -6.79 -15.42
N ASP A 117 11.09 -7.05 -14.16
CA ASP A 117 11.88 -6.50 -13.05
C ASP A 117 13.23 -7.24 -13.00
N PRO A 118 14.39 -6.58 -13.20
CA PRO A 118 15.69 -7.23 -13.12
C PRO A 118 15.99 -7.83 -11.74
N ARG A 119 15.20 -7.50 -10.70
CA ARG A 119 15.30 -8.10 -9.36
C ARG A 119 14.46 -9.37 -9.17
N GLY A 120 13.65 -9.77 -10.15
CA GLY A 120 12.95 -11.06 -10.14
C GLY A 120 13.90 -12.26 -10.05
N ASP A 121 15.16 -12.07 -10.49
CA ASP A 121 16.23 -13.06 -10.48
C ASP A 121 17.08 -13.08 -9.20
N ARG A 122 16.74 -12.32 -8.13
CA ARG A 122 17.48 -12.48 -6.88
C ARG A 122 17.21 -13.91 -6.38
N PRO A 123 18.21 -14.82 -6.33
CA PRO A 123 17.98 -16.10 -5.69
C PRO A 123 17.52 -15.79 -4.26
N PRO A 124 16.43 -16.43 -3.80
CA PRO A 124 15.99 -16.24 -2.43
C PRO A 124 17.20 -16.48 -1.52
N PRO A 125 17.40 -15.67 -0.47
CA PRO A 125 18.44 -15.97 0.51
C PRO A 125 18.23 -17.43 0.93
N GLN A 126 19.24 -18.26 0.68
CA GLN A 126 19.17 -19.68 1.01
C GLN A 126 19.08 -19.77 2.52
N SER A 127 17.86 -19.91 3.03
CA SER A 127 17.65 -20.27 4.42
C SER A 127 18.03 -21.75 4.56
N PRO A 128 18.74 -22.15 5.63
CA PRO A 128 18.97 -23.55 5.93
C PRO A 128 17.63 -24.31 5.92
N ALA A 129 17.64 -25.54 5.42
CA ALA A 129 16.46 -26.34 5.07
C ALA A 129 15.45 -26.60 6.22
N ASP A 130 15.76 -26.18 7.44
CA ASP A 130 14.94 -26.38 8.64
C ASP A 130 14.17 -25.13 9.09
N SER A 131 14.21 -24.02 8.34
CA SER A 131 13.39 -22.84 8.67
C SER A 131 11.98 -22.97 8.09
N ASN A 132 10.95 -22.99 8.95
CA ASN A 132 9.53 -22.89 8.58
C ASN A 132 9.14 -21.56 7.89
N PHE A 133 10.11 -20.67 7.66
CA PHE A 133 9.96 -19.45 6.89
C PHE A 133 10.08 -19.78 5.40
N HIS A 134 8.97 -20.21 4.81
CA HIS A 134 8.81 -20.09 3.38
C HIS A 134 8.79 -18.59 3.06
N TRP A 135 9.90 -18.04 2.58
CA TRP A 135 9.83 -16.82 1.78
C TRP A 135 8.81 -17.16 0.68
N ARG A 136 7.62 -16.58 0.76
CA ARG A 136 6.68 -16.67 -0.36
C ARG A 136 7.43 -15.98 -1.48
N GLN A 137 7.75 -16.71 -2.53
CA GLN A 137 8.32 -16.14 -3.76
C GLN A 137 7.37 -15.02 -4.15
N LEU A 138 7.73 -13.77 -3.82
CA LEU A 138 6.92 -12.64 -4.18
C LEU A 138 6.88 -12.67 -5.71
N PRO A 139 5.70 -12.60 -6.33
CA PRO A 139 5.62 -12.62 -7.79
C PRO A 139 6.55 -11.54 -8.32
N ALA A 140 7.22 -11.82 -9.45
CA ALA A 140 8.05 -10.81 -10.11
C ALA A 140 7.19 -9.53 -10.26
N LEU A 141 7.72 -8.41 -9.76
CA LEU A 141 7.07 -7.10 -9.87
C LEU A 141 7.26 -6.55 -11.30
N ASP A 142 7.02 -7.40 -12.29
CA ASP A 142 7.10 -7.04 -13.70
C ASP A 142 6.13 -5.89 -13.94
N THR A 143 6.62 -4.82 -14.54
CA THR A 143 5.77 -3.68 -14.87
C THR A 143 4.96 -4.05 -16.10
N ARG A 144 3.65 -4.22 -15.91
CA ARG A 144 2.70 -4.46 -16.99
C ARG A 144 2.17 -3.13 -17.49
N ILE A 145 2.36 -2.87 -18.77
CA ILE A 145 1.87 -1.67 -19.44
C ILE A 145 0.82 -2.10 -20.45
N ASP A 146 -0.46 -1.87 -20.11
CA ASP A 146 -1.56 -2.04 -21.05
C ASP A 146 -1.56 -0.86 -22.04
N ALA A 147 -0.76 -1.00 -23.09
CA ALA A 147 -0.60 0.03 -24.11
C ALA A 147 -1.92 0.35 -24.81
N ARG A 148 -2.85 -0.61 -24.92
CA ARG A 148 -4.13 -0.40 -25.61
C ARG A 148 -5.05 0.48 -24.78
N VAL A 149 -5.21 0.17 -23.49
CA VAL A 149 -6.03 0.96 -22.56
C VAL A 149 -5.44 2.36 -22.36
N LEU A 150 -4.11 2.49 -22.31
CA LEU A 150 -3.45 3.80 -22.20
C LEU A 150 -3.58 4.65 -23.48
N VAL A 151 -3.55 4.03 -24.67
CA VAL A 151 -3.80 4.72 -25.94
C VAL A 151 -5.26 5.16 -26.05
N ASP A 152 -6.20 4.31 -25.65
CA ASP A 152 -7.63 4.65 -25.62
C ASP A 152 -7.89 5.83 -24.67
N GLY A 153 -7.31 5.77 -23.46
CA GLY A 153 -7.37 6.88 -22.50
C GLY A 153 -6.85 8.21 -23.06
N LEU A 154 -5.80 8.20 -23.89
CA LEU A 154 -5.30 9.38 -24.59
C LEU A 154 -6.25 9.91 -25.67
N ASP A 155 -6.93 9.02 -26.41
CA ASP A 155 -7.91 9.43 -27.43
C ASP A 155 -9.13 10.07 -26.77
N VAL A 156 -9.60 9.50 -25.67
CA VAL A 156 -10.72 10.02 -24.88
C VAL A 156 -10.35 11.37 -24.25
N SER A 157 -9.18 11.46 -23.60
CA SER A 157 -8.73 12.70 -22.93
C SER A 157 -8.55 13.87 -23.90
N GLN A 158 -7.96 13.61 -25.09
CA GLN A 158 -7.76 14.64 -26.11
C GLN A 158 -9.07 15.05 -26.78
N SER A 159 -9.98 14.10 -27.01
CA SER A 159 -11.30 14.38 -27.58
C SER A 159 -12.14 15.25 -26.64
N ALA A 160 -12.10 14.98 -25.34
CA ALA A 160 -12.76 15.77 -24.30
C ALA A 160 -12.17 17.20 -24.23
N ARG A 161 -10.83 17.34 -24.21
CA ARG A 161 -10.16 18.67 -24.22
C ARG A 161 -10.46 19.52 -25.44
N HIS A 162 -10.72 18.90 -26.58
CA HIS A 162 -11.10 19.59 -27.81
C HIS A 162 -12.61 19.76 -27.99
N ALA A 163 -13.41 19.42 -26.97
CA ALA A 163 -14.87 19.47 -27.00
C ALA A 163 -15.48 18.71 -28.20
N ARG A 164 -14.83 17.62 -28.61
CA ARG A 164 -15.22 16.81 -29.80
C ARG A 164 -15.85 15.47 -29.45
N GLY A 165 -15.84 15.04 -28.19
CA GLY A 165 -16.31 13.71 -27.77
C GLY A 165 -17.33 13.74 -26.63
N THR A 166 -18.24 12.76 -26.64
CA THR A 166 -19.12 12.38 -25.52
C THR A 166 -18.53 11.13 -24.87
N GLY A 167 -17.61 11.33 -23.92
CA GLY A 167 -16.93 10.26 -23.20
C GLY A 167 -15.85 10.85 -22.29
N GLY A 168 -15.80 10.38 -21.05
CA GLY A 168 -14.83 10.80 -20.04
C GLY A 168 -13.86 9.68 -19.71
N LEU A 169 -12.79 9.99 -18.99
CA LEU A 169 -11.86 8.98 -18.50
C LEU A 169 -12.59 7.97 -17.60
N GLU A 170 -12.63 6.72 -18.04
CA GLU A 170 -13.12 5.60 -17.24
C GLU A 170 -12.09 5.13 -16.20
N ARG A 171 -12.59 4.41 -15.18
CA ARG A 171 -11.77 3.84 -14.10
C ARG A 171 -10.64 2.94 -14.62
N GLN A 172 -10.89 2.15 -15.67
CA GLN A 172 -9.88 1.29 -16.28
C GLN A 172 -8.65 2.06 -16.79
N HIS A 173 -8.82 3.29 -17.29
CA HIS A 173 -7.71 4.12 -17.76
C HIS A 173 -6.83 4.57 -16.59
N ILE A 174 -7.46 4.92 -15.48
CA ILE A 174 -6.77 5.39 -14.29
C ILE A 174 -6.09 4.22 -13.58
N ASP A 175 -6.74 3.06 -13.49
CA ASP A 175 -6.11 1.84 -12.96
C ASP A 175 -4.89 1.44 -13.79
N ALA A 176 -4.97 1.51 -15.13
CA ALA A 176 -3.83 1.27 -16.02
C ALA A 176 -2.70 2.30 -15.86
N LEU A 177 -3.04 3.57 -15.59
CA LEU A 177 -2.05 4.61 -15.28
C LEU A 177 -1.37 4.37 -13.93
N LEU A 178 -2.12 3.96 -12.91
CA LEU A 178 -1.61 3.65 -11.57
C LEU A 178 -0.69 2.43 -11.60
N ALA A 179 -0.98 1.43 -12.43
CA ALA A 179 -0.14 0.25 -12.62
C ALA A 179 1.29 0.59 -13.10
N LEU A 180 1.52 1.77 -13.70
CA LEU A 180 2.86 2.21 -14.06
C LEU A 180 3.76 2.44 -12.82
N ASP A 181 3.20 2.75 -11.64
CA ASP A 181 3.97 2.95 -10.40
C ASP A 181 4.73 1.70 -9.95
N ASP A 182 4.32 0.51 -10.40
CA ASP A 182 5.04 -0.75 -10.13
C ASP A 182 6.47 -0.72 -10.69
N HIS A 183 6.74 0.14 -11.68
CA HIS A 183 8.07 0.33 -12.24
C HIS A 183 9.01 1.01 -11.24
N LYS A 184 10.20 0.43 -11.04
CA LYS A 184 11.23 0.92 -10.09
C LYS A 184 11.62 2.40 -10.26
N SER A 185 11.48 2.97 -11.46
CA SER A 185 11.76 4.40 -11.69
C SER A 185 10.62 5.32 -11.25
N LEU A 186 9.41 4.77 -11.08
CA LEU A 186 8.19 5.49 -10.76
C LEU A 186 7.68 5.30 -9.33
N ARG A 187 8.01 4.17 -8.67
CA ARG A 187 7.67 3.71 -7.28
C ARG A 187 7.65 4.74 -6.14
N THR A 188 7.82 6.01 -6.43
CA THR A 188 7.57 7.18 -5.60
C THR A 188 6.22 7.13 -4.88
N MET A 189 5.12 6.65 -5.47
CA MET A 189 3.85 6.55 -4.72
C MET A 189 3.90 5.39 -3.72
N SER A 190 4.32 4.21 -4.16
CA SER A 190 4.49 3.04 -3.28
C SER A 190 5.47 3.32 -2.12
N GLU A 191 6.58 4.03 -2.37
CA GLU A 191 7.51 4.52 -1.36
C GLU A 191 6.83 5.50 -0.39
N GLN A 192 6.10 6.50 -0.91
CA GLN A 192 5.39 7.47 -0.06
C GLN A 192 4.24 6.84 0.72
N HIS A 193 3.58 5.83 0.19
CA HIS A 193 2.54 5.07 0.88
C HIS A 193 3.14 4.21 1.99
N ALA A 194 4.29 3.57 1.74
CA ALA A 194 5.04 2.84 2.77
C ALA A 194 5.55 3.79 3.87
N ASP A 195 6.11 4.95 3.50
CA ASP A 195 6.55 5.96 4.45
C ASP A 195 5.38 6.46 5.31
N ARG A 196 4.23 6.78 4.69
CA ARG A 196 3.01 7.18 5.43
C ARG A 196 2.45 6.08 6.30
N ALA A 197 2.43 4.84 5.82
CA ALA A 197 1.95 3.70 6.62
C ALA A 197 2.84 3.51 7.86
N TRP A 198 4.16 3.64 7.69
CA TRP A 198 5.11 3.60 8.79
C TRP A 198 4.96 4.78 9.76
N GLU A 199 4.78 6.00 9.26
CA GLU A 199 4.48 7.19 10.08
C GLU A 199 3.18 7.02 10.88
N ASN A 200 2.12 6.54 10.23
CA ASN A 200 0.83 6.28 10.84
C ASN A 200 0.94 5.20 11.93
N ALA A 201 1.61 4.08 11.67
CA ALA A 201 1.80 3.02 12.66
C ALA A 201 2.53 3.54 13.92
N ARG A 202 3.54 4.40 13.73
CA ARG A 202 4.24 5.07 14.84
C ARG A 202 3.38 6.08 15.60
N GLU A 203 2.50 6.78 14.91
CA GLU A 203 1.56 7.70 15.55
C GLU A 203 0.48 6.95 16.33
N GLU A 204 -0.09 5.90 15.76
CA GLU A 204 -1.04 5.01 16.41
C GLU A 204 -0.44 4.36 17.66
N ASP A 205 0.81 3.90 17.59
CA ASP A 205 1.54 3.35 18.73
C ASP A 205 1.72 4.39 19.84
N ARG A 206 2.17 5.59 19.49
CA ARG A 206 2.30 6.71 20.45
C ARG A 206 0.96 7.05 21.10
N HIS A 207 -0.12 7.07 20.33
CA HIS A 207 -1.47 7.30 20.86
C HIS A 207 -1.91 6.16 21.78
N SER A 208 -1.62 4.92 21.41
CA SER A 208 -1.88 3.71 22.21
C SER A 208 -1.15 3.78 23.56
N ALA A 209 0.15 4.08 23.55
CA ALA A 209 0.96 4.28 24.74
C ALA A 209 0.43 5.43 25.61
N THR A 210 0.07 6.57 25.00
CA THR A 210 -0.49 7.72 25.72
C THR A 210 -1.80 7.37 26.42
N ARG A 211 -2.72 6.70 25.72
CA ARG A 211 -3.99 6.24 26.32
C ARG A 211 -3.75 5.26 27.46
N ALA A 212 -2.81 4.33 27.28
CA ALA A 212 -2.48 3.34 28.29
C ALA A 212 -1.88 3.98 29.55
N ALA A 213 -1.00 4.96 29.39
CA ALA A 213 -0.44 5.72 30.52
C ALA A 213 -1.53 6.50 31.28
N ALA A 214 -2.40 7.21 30.56
CA ALA A 214 -3.52 7.92 31.19
C ALA A 214 -4.49 6.97 31.91
N PHE A 215 -4.69 5.77 31.37
CA PHE A 215 -5.50 4.75 32.03
C PHE A 215 -4.85 4.22 33.30
N LEU A 216 -3.53 4.03 33.31
CA LEU A 216 -2.78 3.63 34.52
C LEU A 216 -2.89 4.69 35.61
N GLU A 217 -2.74 5.97 35.28
CA GLU A 217 -2.94 7.07 36.22
C GLU A 217 -4.35 7.08 36.81
N LEU A 218 -5.36 6.75 36.00
CA LEU A 218 -6.76 6.70 36.43
C LEU A 218 -7.03 5.55 37.41
N ILE A 219 -6.49 4.36 37.16
CA ILE A 219 -6.74 3.19 38.02
C ILE A 219 -5.85 3.18 39.27
N GLY A 220 -4.65 3.77 39.19
CA GLY A 220 -3.65 3.77 40.24
C GLY A 220 -2.86 2.46 40.35
N ASP A 221 -1.66 2.56 40.94
CA ASP A 221 -0.68 1.47 40.99
C ASP A 221 -1.17 0.23 41.76
N ASP A 222 -1.88 0.43 42.87
CA ASP A 222 -2.41 -0.68 43.70
C ASP A 222 -3.42 -1.53 42.92
N GLU A 223 -4.30 -0.88 42.14
CA GLU A 223 -5.29 -1.55 41.31
C GLU A 223 -4.63 -2.22 40.09
N ALA A 224 -3.62 -1.57 39.49
CA ALA A 224 -2.85 -2.16 38.41
C ALA A 224 -2.13 -3.44 38.87
N ALA A 225 -1.49 -3.42 40.05
CA ALA A 225 -0.84 -4.59 40.65
C ALA A 225 -1.85 -5.72 40.93
N ARG A 226 -2.99 -5.39 41.55
CA ARG A 226 -4.05 -6.37 41.84
C ARG A 226 -4.58 -7.05 40.56
N ARG A 227 -4.74 -6.29 39.46
CA ARG A 227 -5.14 -6.87 38.18
C ARG A 227 -4.03 -7.71 37.55
N ALA A 228 -2.77 -7.30 37.69
CA ALA A 228 -1.63 -8.05 37.17
C ALA A 228 -1.45 -9.41 37.88
N GLU A 229 -1.75 -9.50 39.17
CA GLU A 229 -1.72 -10.77 39.92
C GLU A 229 -2.81 -11.76 39.50
N GLY A 230 -3.97 -11.25 39.07
CA GLY A 230 -5.13 -12.05 38.69
C GLY A 230 -5.32 -12.20 37.18
N VAL A 231 -4.31 -11.89 36.37
CA VAL A 231 -4.43 -11.93 34.91
C VAL A 231 -4.34 -13.37 34.41
N ASP A 232 -5.37 -13.83 33.70
CA ASP A 232 -5.33 -15.09 32.97
C ASP A 232 -4.88 -14.83 31.53
N ASN A 233 -4.04 -15.72 30.98
CA ASN A 233 -3.58 -15.61 29.60
C ASN A 233 -4.59 -16.26 28.64
N PRO A 234 -5.40 -15.49 27.89
CA PRO A 234 -6.35 -16.08 26.95
C PRO A 234 -5.67 -16.72 25.74
N ASN A 235 -4.40 -16.39 25.48
CA ASN A 235 -3.61 -16.92 24.37
C ASN A 235 -2.51 -17.87 24.82
N GLU A 236 -2.67 -18.50 25.98
CA GLU A 236 -1.73 -19.49 26.49
C GLU A 236 -1.54 -20.64 25.48
N TYR A 237 -0.31 -21.13 25.38
CA TYR A 237 0.03 -22.26 24.53
C TYR A 237 -0.76 -23.50 24.97
N HIS A 238 -1.45 -24.12 24.02
CA HIS A 238 -2.09 -25.41 24.22
C HIS A 238 -1.85 -26.32 23.00
N PRO A 239 -1.17 -27.47 23.15
CA PRO A 239 -0.77 -28.32 22.01
C PRO A 239 -1.88 -28.71 21.03
N LYS A 240 -3.14 -28.76 21.48
CA LYS A 240 -4.29 -29.15 20.66
C LYS A 240 -5.26 -28.01 20.32
N HIS A 241 -5.24 -26.93 21.08
CA HIS A 241 -6.28 -25.89 21.02
C HIS A 241 -5.69 -24.54 20.64
N ASN A 242 -4.41 -24.31 20.97
CA ASN A 242 -3.68 -23.12 20.63
C ASN A 242 -2.17 -23.43 20.48
N PRO A 243 -1.77 -24.19 19.43
CA PRO A 243 -0.38 -24.59 19.24
C PRO A 243 0.55 -23.41 18.91
N ASN A 244 0.00 -22.25 18.56
CA ASN A 244 0.73 -21.01 18.34
C ASN A 244 0.54 -20.02 19.51
N GLY A 245 0.03 -20.49 20.64
CA GLY A 245 -0.13 -19.65 21.82
C GLY A 245 1.22 -19.23 22.38
N HIS A 246 1.22 -18.10 23.07
CA HIS A 246 2.39 -17.47 23.64
C HIS A 246 2.13 -17.12 25.10
N ASP A 247 3.15 -17.23 25.93
CA ASP A 247 3.10 -16.73 27.31
C ASP A 247 2.91 -15.21 27.34
N LEU A 248 2.41 -14.70 28.48
CA LEU A 248 2.36 -13.26 28.69
C LEU A 248 3.76 -12.67 28.74
N ASP A 249 3.94 -11.61 27.97
CA ASP A 249 5.16 -10.82 27.93
C ASP A 249 5.03 -9.58 28.82
N THR A 250 6.17 -8.93 29.07
CA THR A 250 6.23 -7.70 29.85
C THR A 250 5.68 -6.54 29.03
N CYS A 251 4.63 -5.89 29.53
CA CYS A 251 4.11 -4.70 28.88
C CYS A 251 5.11 -3.54 29.07
N PRO A 252 5.50 -2.84 27.98
CA PRO A 252 6.46 -1.72 28.08
C PRO A 252 5.89 -0.50 28.81
N ILE A 253 4.57 -0.40 28.95
CA ILE A 253 3.91 0.75 29.58
C ILE A 253 3.70 0.54 31.08
N CYS A 254 3.11 -0.59 31.50
CA CYS A 254 2.86 -0.85 32.92
C CYS A 254 3.95 -1.66 33.62
N GLY A 255 4.89 -2.26 32.87
CA GLY A 255 6.00 -3.05 33.42
C GLY A 255 5.62 -4.45 33.94
N TYR A 256 4.33 -4.83 33.94
CA TYR A 256 3.89 -6.15 34.36
C TYR A 256 3.89 -7.16 33.21
N ARG A 257 4.10 -8.45 33.53
CA ARG A 257 3.98 -9.58 32.59
C ARG A 257 2.52 -9.87 32.25
N THR A 258 1.92 -8.97 31.48
CA THR A 258 0.48 -8.88 31.21
C THR A 258 0.17 -8.60 29.74
N PHE A 259 1.20 -8.54 28.89
CA PHE A 259 1.05 -8.35 27.46
C PHE A 259 0.69 -9.66 26.79
N CYS A 260 -0.52 -9.75 26.27
CA CYS A 260 -1.03 -10.89 25.53
C CYS A 260 -0.50 -10.85 24.10
N VAL A 261 0.54 -11.64 23.83
CA VAL A 261 1.15 -11.77 22.50
C VAL A 261 0.20 -12.56 21.60
N GLN A 262 -0.21 -11.97 20.49
CA GLN A 262 -1.08 -12.59 19.48
C GLN A 262 -0.28 -13.20 18.32
N GLY A 263 0.93 -12.70 18.11
CA GLY A 263 1.90 -13.22 17.16
C GLY A 263 3.23 -12.49 17.33
N LEU A 264 4.23 -12.94 16.59
CA LEU A 264 5.58 -12.38 16.62
C LEU A 264 5.87 -11.60 15.34
N ASP A 265 6.81 -10.67 15.44
CA ASP A 265 7.42 -9.96 14.32
C ASP A 265 8.10 -10.94 13.34
N ILE A 266 8.49 -10.41 12.17
CA ILE A 266 9.15 -11.19 11.12
C ILE A 266 10.45 -11.88 11.58
N ARG A 267 11.09 -11.41 12.66
CA ARG A 267 12.32 -12.01 13.21
C ARG A 267 12.06 -12.92 14.42
N GLY A 268 10.81 -13.04 14.87
CA GLY A 268 10.43 -13.90 15.99
C GLY A 268 10.96 -13.43 17.36
N ARG A 269 11.25 -12.14 17.51
CA ARG A 269 11.83 -11.51 18.69
C ARG A 269 10.81 -10.71 19.49
N VAL A 270 9.99 -9.91 18.82
CA VAL A 270 9.06 -8.97 19.45
C VAL A 270 7.62 -9.40 19.16
N GLY A 271 6.80 -9.53 20.20
CA GLY A 271 5.39 -9.87 20.06
C GLY A 271 4.52 -8.65 19.77
N PHE A 272 3.54 -8.78 18.87
CA PHE A 272 2.43 -7.84 18.72
C PHE A 272 1.19 -8.34 19.46
N GLY A 273 0.29 -7.43 19.85
CA GLY A 273 -0.88 -7.78 20.66
C GLY A 273 -1.30 -6.65 21.59
N GLN A 274 -1.85 -7.01 22.76
CA GLN A 274 -2.41 -6.03 23.70
C GLN A 274 -2.11 -6.36 25.16
N CYS A 275 -1.94 -5.33 25.98
CA CYS A 275 -1.86 -5.43 27.42
C CYS A 275 -3.25 -5.61 28.03
N LEU A 276 -3.41 -6.65 28.83
CA LEU A 276 -4.68 -6.95 29.51
C LEU A 276 -4.99 -6.00 30.68
N ILE A 277 -4.02 -5.17 31.08
CA ILE A 277 -4.15 -4.23 32.21
C ILE A 277 -4.30 -2.80 31.73
N CYS A 278 -3.27 -2.26 31.08
CA CYS A 278 -3.26 -0.85 30.66
C CYS A 278 -3.87 -0.62 29.28
N THR A 279 -4.35 -1.67 28.60
CA THR A 279 -4.96 -1.59 27.26
C THR A 279 -4.03 -1.09 26.15
N TYR A 280 -2.72 -1.04 26.40
CA TYR A 280 -1.72 -0.76 25.36
C TYR A 280 -1.81 -1.81 24.25
N ILE A 281 -1.94 -1.36 23.01
CA ILE A 281 -1.93 -2.17 21.80
C ILE A 281 -0.64 -1.88 21.04
N ARG A 282 0.09 -2.93 20.66
CA ARG A 282 1.21 -2.88 19.71
C ARG A 282 0.77 -3.58 18.42
N SER A 283 0.85 -2.87 17.29
CA SER A 283 0.53 -3.42 15.98
C SER A 283 1.66 -4.34 15.47
N PRO A 284 1.39 -5.19 14.46
CA PRO A 284 2.42 -5.97 13.78
C PRO A 284 3.54 -5.10 13.20
N ASP A 285 3.20 -3.98 12.55
CA ASP A 285 4.19 -3.07 11.95
C ASP A 285 5.12 -2.44 13.00
N THR A 286 4.59 -2.08 14.17
CA THR A 286 5.41 -1.59 15.28
C THR A 286 6.31 -2.69 15.84
N ALA A 287 5.81 -3.92 15.96
CA ALA A 287 6.62 -5.06 16.40
C ALA A 287 7.75 -5.38 15.42
N ASP A 288 7.51 -5.28 14.12
CA ASP A 288 8.53 -5.43 13.07
C ASP A 288 9.63 -4.34 13.16
N ASP A 289 9.26 -3.09 13.44
CA ASP A 289 10.20 -1.97 13.64
C ASP A 289 11.05 -2.17 14.92
N GLU A 290 10.41 -2.55 16.05
CA GLU A 290 11.10 -2.86 17.30
C GLU A 290 12.02 -4.08 17.16
N GLY A 291 11.52 -5.16 16.56
CA GLY A 291 12.30 -6.36 16.29
C GLY A 291 13.45 -6.12 15.30
N TYR A 292 13.30 -5.15 14.41
CA TYR A 292 14.41 -4.69 13.57
C TYR A 292 15.54 -4.08 14.41
N GLY A 293 15.19 -3.19 15.34
CA GLY A 293 16.13 -2.56 16.28
C GLY A 293 16.83 -3.55 17.19
N GLU A 294 16.11 -4.51 17.78
CA GLU A 294 16.70 -5.53 18.65
C GLU A 294 17.73 -6.41 17.92
N HIS A 295 17.44 -6.78 16.68
CA HIS A 295 18.35 -7.57 15.87
C HIS A 295 19.63 -6.80 15.53
N LEU A 296 19.53 -5.49 15.24
CA LEU A 296 20.71 -4.65 15.04
C LEU A 296 21.56 -4.58 16.31
N ALA A 297 20.94 -4.35 17.47
CA ALA A 297 21.63 -4.33 18.75
C ALA A 297 22.31 -5.68 19.07
N TRP A 298 21.67 -6.80 18.70
CA TRP A 298 22.26 -8.14 18.84
C TRP A 298 23.46 -8.37 17.90
N LEU A 299 23.45 -7.78 16.70
CA LEU A 299 24.59 -7.84 15.79
C LEU A 299 25.77 -7.01 16.32
N ASP A 300 25.51 -5.81 16.82
CA ASP A 300 26.55 -4.91 17.35
C ASP A 300 27.17 -5.44 18.66
N GLY A 301 26.44 -6.23 19.44
CA GLY A 301 26.94 -6.86 20.68
C GLY A 301 27.78 -8.13 20.47
N LYS A 302 28.10 -8.50 19.22
CA LYS A 302 28.86 -9.70 18.87
C LYS A 302 30.31 -9.45 18.44
N ASP A 303 30.74 -8.19 18.40
CA ASP A 303 32.14 -7.78 18.28
C ASP A 303 32.89 -7.86 19.62
#